data_AF-A0A5U7RUD7-F1
#
_entry.id   AF-A0A5U7RUD7-F1
#
_cell.length_a   1.000
_cell.length_b   1.000
_cell.length_c   1.000
_cell.angle_alpha   90.00
_cell.angle_beta   90.00
_cell.angle_gamma   90.00
#
_symmetry.space_group_name_H-M   'P 1'
#
loop_
_entity.id
_entity.type
_entity.pdbx_description
1 polymer ?
#
loop_
_entity_poly.entity_id
_entity_poly.type
_entity_poly.pdbx_seq_one_letter_code
_entity_poly.pdbx_strand_id
1 'polypeptide(L)' 'MTSGERQANNANRAITNGLIALHIPVPLTAVQWADEYYYLPKESSYTPGKWETLPFQVAIMNAMGNDRIRVVNLIKSA' A
#
# COMPACT_ATOMS: atom_id res chain seq x y z
N MET A 1 30.78 -8.31 -29.07
CA MET A 1 29.33 -8.06 -29.17
C MET A 1 29.07 -7.43 -30.54
N THR A 2 28.33 -8.11 -31.40
CA THR A 2 28.03 -7.64 -32.76
C THR A 2 27.06 -6.46 -32.72
N SER A 3 27.00 -5.66 -33.79
CA SER A 3 26.08 -4.52 -33.87
C SER A 3 24.61 -4.93 -33.64
N GLY A 4 24.21 -6.10 -34.16
CA GLY A 4 22.87 -6.66 -33.98
C GLY A 4 22.56 -7.04 -32.53
N GLU A 5 23.51 -7.65 -31.81
CA GLU A 5 23.36 -7.95 -30.37
C GLU A 5 23.18 -6.68 -29.54
N ARG A 6 23.88 -5.60 -29.91
CA ARG A 6 23.77 -4.31 -29.22
C ARG A 6 22.40 -3.66 -29.47
N GLN A 7 21.90 -3.74 -30.70
CA GLN A 7 20.57 -3.25 -31.07
C GLN A 7 19.47 -4.01 -30.35
N ALA A 8 19.56 -5.35 -30.29
CA ALA A 8 18.62 -6.20 -29.57
C ALA A 8 18.58 -5.88 -28.07
N ASN A 9 19.75 -5.69 -27.43
CA ASN A 9 19.83 -5.30 -26.02
C ASN A 9 19.23 -3.91 -25.76
N ASN A 10 19.47 -2.95 -26.65
CA ASN A 10 18.88 -1.61 -26.54
C ASN A 10 17.35 -1.65 -26.68
N ALA A 11 16.84 -2.43 -27.64
CA ALA A 11 15.40 -2.62 -27.83
C ALA A 11 14.76 -3.27 -26.59
N ASN A 12 15.36 -4.33 -26.05
CA ASN A 12 14.88 -4.98 -24.82
C ASN A 12 14.84 -4.00 -23.65
N ARG A 13 15.89 -3.18 -23.44
CA ARG A 13 15.89 -2.16 -22.38
C ARG A 13 14.81 -1.11 -22.56
N ALA A 14 14.63 -0.61 -23.79
CA ALA A 14 13.61 0.39 -24.09
C ALA A 14 12.20 -0.15 -23.86
N ILE A 15 11.95 -1.39 -24.30
CA ILE A 15 10.67 -2.09 -24.09
C ILE A 15 10.43 -2.29 -22.59
N THR A 16 11.37 -2.90 -21.86
CA THR A 16 11.22 -3.13 -20.43
C THR A 16 10.95 -1.84 -19.67
N ASN A 17 11.71 -0.78 -19.94
CA ASN A 17 11.53 0.52 -19.28
C ASN A 17 10.17 1.15 -19.63
N GLY A 18 9.74 1.07 -20.89
CA GLY A 18 8.44 1.58 -21.32
C GLY A 18 7.28 0.85 -20.64
N LEU A 19 7.41 -0.47 -20.44
CA LEU A 19 6.39 -1.29 -19.81
C LEU A 19 6.28 -1.10 -18.29
N ILE A 20 7.31 -0.57 -17.62
CA ILE A 20 7.25 -0.28 -16.17
C ILE A 20 6.11 0.69 -15.83
N ALA A 21 5.81 1.66 -16.71
CA ALA A 21 4.72 2.61 -16.49
C ALA A 21 3.33 1.95 -16.45
N LEU A 22 3.19 0.74 -17.01
CA LEU A 22 1.95 -0.05 -16.99
C LEU A 22 1.84 -0.93 -15.74
N HIS A 23 2.89 -0.99 -14.92
CA HIS A 23 2.85 -1.72 -13.67
C HIS A 23 2.01 -0.96 -12.65
N ILE A 24 0.83 -1.51 -12.35
CA ILE A 24 0.00 -1.06 -11.24
C ILE A 24 0.29 -1.99 -10.06
N PRO A 25 0.82 -1.48 -8.94
CA PRO A 25 1.06 -2.32 -7.77
C PRO A 25 -0.27 -2.85 -7.24
N VAL A 26 -0.22 -4.04 -6.63
CA VAL A 26 -1.39 -4.60 -5.96
C VAL A 26 -1.83 -3.62 -4.86
N PRO A 27 -3.11 -3.21 -4.85
CA PRO A 27 -3.59 -2.28 -3.82
C PRO A 27 -3.46 -2.92 -2.45
N LEU A 28 -2.93 -2.16 -1.50
CA LEU A 28 -2.90 -2.53 -0.10
C LEU A 28 -4.25 -2.27 0.54
N THR A 29 -4.65 -3.13 1.45
CA THR A 29 -5.76 -2.85 2.37
C THR A 29 -5.35 -1.74 3.35
N ALA A 30 -6.33 -1.07 3.96
CA ALA A 30 -6.06 0.01 4.92
C ALA A 30 -5.17 -0.46 6.09
N VAL A 31 -5.40 -1.69 6.56
CA VAL A 31 -4.58 -2.32 7.62
C VAL A 31 -3.15 -2.53 7.15
N GLN A 32 -2.95 -3.12 5.97
CA GLN A 32 -1.60 -3.35 5.43
C GLN A 32 -0.84 -2.04 5.25
N TRP A 33 -1.51 -0.99 4.76
CA TRP A 33 -0.87 0.31 4.64
C TRP A 33 -0.50 0.90 6.01
N ALA A 34 -1.40 0.80 6.99
CA ALA A 34 -1.16 1.32 8.34
C ALA A 34 -0.01 0.58 9.04
N ASP A 35 -0.03 -0.75 9.01
CA ASP A 35 1.01 -1.58 9.62
C ASP A 35 2.36 -1.48 8.90
N GLU A 36 2.41 -1.05 7.63
CA GLU A 36 3.67 -0.86 6.91
C GLU A 36 4.24 0.56 7.09
N TYR A 37 3.38 1.58 7.00
CA TYR A 37 3.82 2.97 6.81
C TYR A 37 3.38 3.93 7.90
N TYR A 38 2.39 3.60 8.73
CA TYR A 38 1.83 4.54 9.69
C TYR A 38 2.56 4.54 11.03
N TYR A 39 2.75 5.75 11.58
CA TYR A 39 3.40 5.98 12.87
C TYR A 39 2.56 6.92 13.73
N LEU A 40 2.39 6.55 14.99
CA LEU A 40 1.71 7.34 16.01
C LEU A 40 2.62 8.50 16.48
N PRO A 41 2.14 9.75 16.42
CA PRO A 41 2.92 10.94 16.77
C PRO A 41 3.26 10.97 18.27
N LYS A 42 4.45 11.46 18.61
CA LYS A 42 4.95 11.56 20.00
C LYS A 42 4.18 12.56 20.84
N GLU A 43 3.66 13.60 20.20
CA GLU A 43 3.07 14.77 20.83
C GLU A 43 1.63 14.51 21.29
N SER A 44 0.95 13.53 20.68
CA SER A 44 -0.48 13.30 20.91
C SER A 44 -0.87 11.84 21.10
N SER A 45 0.11 10.93 21.27
CA SER A 45 -0.15 9.50 21.51
C SER A 45 0.42 9.06 22.84
N TYR A 46 -0.39 8.34 23.64
CA TYR A 46 0.09 7.69 24.86
C TYR A 46 1.19 6.67 24.60
N THR A 47 1.13 6.01 23.44
CA THR A 47 2.15 5.06 22.98
C THR A 47 2.57 5.45 21.56
N PRO A 48 3.57 6.33 21.43
CA PRO A 48 4.08 6.70 20.12
C PRO A 48 4.95 5.60 19.52
N GLY A 49 5.03 5.55 18.19
CA GLY A 49 5.80 4.51 17.50
C GLY A 49 5.08 3.98 16.26
N LYS A 50 5.55 2.85 15.76
CA LYS A 50 4.94 2.19 14.60
C LYS A 50 3.52 1.73 14.97
N TRP A 51 2.56 1.94 14.09
CA TRP A 51 1.21 1.44 14.28
C TRP A 51 1.19 -0.09 14.23
N GLU A 52 0.39 -0.69 15.11
CA GLU A 52 0.09 -2.12 15.10
C GLU A 52 -1.42 -2.31 15.21
N THR A 53 -2.02 -2.88 14.18
CA THR A 53 -3.47 -3.10 14.14
C THR A 53 -3.88 -4.21 15.10
N LEU A 54 -4.77 -3.91 16.04
CA LEU A 54 -5.33 -4.93 16.93
C LEU A 54 -6.27 -5.88 16.16
N PRO A 55 -6.38 -7.17 16.55
CA PRO A 55 -7.16 -8.15 15.79
C PRO A 55 -8.61 -7.74 15.50
N PHE A 56 -9.29 -7.08 16.45
CA PHE A 56 -10.67 -6.63 16.25
C PHE A 56 -10.79 -5.42 15.32
N GLN A 57 -9.73 -4.63 15.17
CA GLN A 57 -9.72 -3.44 14.33
C GLN A 57 -9.60 -3.78 12.84
N VAL A 58 -9.06 -4.96 12.50
CA VAL A 58 -8.75 -5.35 11.12
C VAL A 58 -9.95 -5.20 10.19
N ALA A 59 -11.08 -5.81 10.56
CA ALA A 59 -12.30 -5.76 9.74
C ALA A 59 -12.88 -4.35 9.67
N ILE A 60 -12.83 -3.59 10.77
CA ILE A 60 -13.36 -2.22 10.85
C ILE A 60 -12.56 -1.29 9.94
N MET A 61 -11.24 -1.30 10.07
CA MET A 61 -10.35 -0.46 9.28
C MET A 61 -10.42 -0.79 7.79
N ASN A 62 -10.43 -2.08 7.43
CA ASN A 62 -10.58 -2.47 6.05
C ASN A 62 -11.96 -2.14 5.48
N ALA A 63 -13.02 -2.13 6.29
CA ALA A 63 -14.32 -1.64 5.87
C ALA A 63 -14.31 -0.13 5.64
N MET A 64 -13.66 0.64 6.52
CA MET A 64 -13.51 2.10 6.37
C MET A 64 -12.68 2.50 5.15
N GLY A 65 -11.63 1.75 4.83
CA GLY A 65 -10.76 2.00 3.68
C GLY A 65 -11.24 1.36 2.37
N ASN A 66 -12.45 0.81 2.32
CA ASN A 66 -13.01 0.21 1.11
C ASN A 66 -13.92 1.20 0.39
N ASP A 67 -13.54 1.57 -0.83
CA ASP A 67 -14.23 2.56 -1.67
C ASP A 67 -15.70 2.24 -1.96
N ARG A 68 -16.09 0.96 -1.85
CA ARG A 68 -17.47 0.50 -2.05
C ARG A 68 -18.35 0.70 -0.81
N ILE A 69 -17.76 0.92 0.36
CA ILE A 69 -18.48 1.11 1.61
C ILE A 69 -18.59 2.60 1.88
N ARG A 70 -19.82 3.10 2.01
CA ARG A 70 -20.08 4.53 2.26
C ARG A 70 -20.21 4.86 3.74
N VAL A 71 -20.71 3.93 4.54
CA VAL A 71 -20.98 4.13 5.97
C VAL A 71 -20.61 2.86 6.72
N VAL A 72 -19.85 3.03 7.81
CA VAL A 72 -19.53 1.97 8.78
C VAL A 72 -20.17 2.37 10.10
N ASN A 73 -21.12 1.57 10.59
CA ASN A 73 -21.73 1.76 11.91
C ASN A 73 -21.01 0.84 12.91
N LEU A 74 -20.44 1.43 13.95
CA LEU A 74 -19.77 0.70 15.03
C LEU A 74 -20.44 1.03 16.37
N ILE A 75 -20.88 0.00 17.07
CA ILE A 75 -21.32 0.16 18.46
C ILE A 75 -20.08 0.09 19.33
N LYS A 76 -19.75 1.20 19.98
CA LYS A 76 -18.66 1.32 20.94
C LYS A 76 -19.25 1.43 22.35
N SER A 77 -18.56 0.85 23.34
CA SER A 77 -18.87 1.10 24.75
C SER A 77 -18.51 2.54 25.15
N ALA A 78 -19.28 3.13 26.06
CA ALA A 78 -19.01 4.46 26.62
C ALA A 78 -17.60 4.57 27.20
#